data_AF-A0A3P1XS23-F1
#
_entry.id   AF-A0A3P1XS23-F1
#
_cell.length_a   1.000
_cell.length_b   1.000
_cell.length_c   1.000
_cell.angle_alpha   90.00
_cell.angle_beta   90.00
_cell.angle_gamma   90.00
#
_symmetry.space_group_name_H-M   'P 1'
#
loop_
_entity.id
_entity.type
_entity.pdbx_description
1 polymer ?
#
loop_
_entity_poly.entity_id
_entity_poly.type
_entity_poly.pdbx_seq_one_letter_code
_entity_poly.pdbx_strand_id
1 'polypeptide(L)'
;MGRLEGLSCVACLGEKQQGKLLCAKDEARALWQLGELPDIAARARLAIIPGKSAGGEKVSGTRMPESPINTTALEVCEEIVQFLADWLLYFADELNIQIPGSLMDGRVTRRGIAAGTDPVEVSNRTGDWCVWLRMNLDDAVTVPGGCDFLRGLSLLTRSAGRMFPATVPRALPQRSRYCPVCLERKVRVSWEGAEPLVACTGCGHRISVDWKEIIGVCVDEESR
;
A
#
# COMPACT_ATOMS: atom_id res chain seq x y z
N MET A 1 1.71 -19.13 -23.39
CA MET A 1 2.63 -17.99 -23.16
C MET A 1 1.80 -16.80 -22.69
N GLY A 2 1.67 -16.62 -21.38
CA GLY A 2 0.90 -15.51 -20.80
C GLY A 2 1.73 -14.23 -20.80
N ARG A 3 1.13 -13.11 -21.24
CA ARG A 3 1.79 -11.80 -21.22
C ARG A 3 2.04 -11.36 -19.77
N LEU A 4 3.27 -11.00 -19.45
CA LEU A 4 3.66 -10.32 -18.21
C LEU A 4 3.23 -8.84 -18.28
N GLU A 5 1.92 -8.59 -18.29
CA GLU A 5 1.35 -7.24 -18.20
C GLU A 5 1.33 -6.79 -16.73
N GLY A 6 2.39 -6.11 -16.26
CA GLY A 6 2.37 -5.57 -14.89
C GLY A 6 3.63 -4.86 -14.39
N LEU A 7 4.79 -5.13 -14.98
CA LEU A 7 6.06 -4.50 -14.63
C LEU A 7 6.66 -3.87 -15.90
N SER A 8 6.14 -2.70 -16.29
CA SER A 8 6.59 -2.01 -17.53
C SER A 8 7.99 -1.38 -17.42
N CYS A 9 8.61 -1.44 -16.25
CA CYS A 9 10.03 -1.16 -16.10
C CYS A 9 10.65 -2.49 -15.71
N VAL A 10 11.47 -3.02 -16.60
CA VAL A 10 12.25 -4.24 -16.40
C VAL A 10 13.23 -3.95 -15.26
N ALA A 11 12.76 -4.10 -14.02
CA ALA A 11 13.63 -4.36 -12.89
C ALA A 11 14.20 -5.76 -13.15
N CYS A 12 15.38 -5.80 -13.77
CA CYS A 12 16.42 -6.75 -13.41
C CYS A 12 17.65 -6.71 -14.36
N LEU A 13 17.70 -5.98 -15.48
CA LEU A 13 18.93 -5.89 -16.30
C LEU A 13 19.04 -4.58 -17.10
N GLY A 14 20.13 -3.82 -16.89
CA GLY A 14 20.64 -2.88 -17.90
C GLY A 14 20.62 -1.40 -17.51
N GLU A 15 21.82 -0.86 -17.30
CA GLU A 15 22.18 0.56 -17.18
C GLU A 15 21.71 1.30 -15.93
N LYS A 16 22.66 1.50 -15.00
CA LYS A 16 22.64 2.50 -13.94
C LYS A 16 22.31 3.88 -14.52
N GLN A 17 21.05 4.27 -14.59
CA GLN A 17 20.74 5.70 -14.65
C GLN A 17 21.10 6.28 -13.28
N GLN A 18 22.23 6.99 -13.21
CA GLN A 18 22.65 7.77 -12.04
C GLN A 18 22.86 6.96 -10.75
N GLY A 19 23.18 5.66 -10.86
CA GLY A 19 23.46 4.81 -9.70
C GLY A 19 22.23 4.24 -8.98
N LYS A 20 21.01 4.51 -9.46
CA LYS A 20 19.78 3.88 -8.93
C LYS A 20 19.40 2.64 -9.73
N LEU A 21 19.04 1.56 -9.04
CA LEU A 21 18.55 0.32 -9.64
C LEU A 21 17.04 0.35 -9.92
N LEU A 22 16.29 1.23 -9.24
CA LEU A 22 14.88 1.46 -9.50
C LEU A 22 14.68 2.73 -10.33
N CYS A 23 13.73 2.65 -11.27
CA CYS A 23 13.19 3.87 -11.85
C CYS A 23 12.35 4.62 -10.80
N ALA A 24 12.30 5.95 -10.90
CA ALA A 24 11.57 6.81 -9.95
C ALA A 24 10.09 6.41 -9.78
N LYS A 25 9.47 5.82 -10.82
CA LYS A 25 8.08 5.35 -10.78
C LYS A 25 7.90 4.11 -9.91
N ASP A 26 8.82 3.16 -9.98
CA ASP A 26 8.73 1.92 -9.22
C ASP A 26 9.18 2.10 -7.78
N GLU A 27 10.19 2.94 -7.54
CA GLU A 27 10.56 3.43 -6.21
C GLU A 27 9.35 4.09 -5.53
N ALA A 28 8.72 5.08 -6.18
CA ALA A 28 7.53 5.74 -5.64
C ALA A 28 6.36 4.77 -5.40
N ARG A 29 6.21 3.75 -6.24
CA ARG A 29 5.18 2.71 -6.07
C ARG A 29 5.45 1.84 -4.86
N ALA A 30 6.68 1.34 -4.72
CA ALA A 30 7.09 0.50 -3.59
C ALA A 30 6.96 1.28 -2.27
N LEU A 31 7.39 2.54 -2.23
CA LEU A 31 7.23 3.42 -1.07
C LEU A 31 5.75 3.65 -0.71
N TRP A 32 4.89 3.82 -1.71
CA TRP A 32 3.44 3.92 -1.48
C TRP A 32 2.86 2.61 -0.94
N GLN A 33 3.22 1.46 -1.53
CA GLN A 33 2.75 0.14 -1.10
C GLN A 33 3.16 -0.18 0.34
N LEU A 34 4.42 0.07 0.70
CA LEU A 34 4.91 -0.05 2.07
C LEU A 34 4.18 0.92 3.01
N GLY A 35 3.75 2.08 2.53
CA GLY A 35 2.94 3.03 3.30
C GLY A 35 1.46 2.65 3.43
N GLU A 36 0.97 1.63 2.71
CA GLU A 36 -0.43 1.17 2.74
C GLU A 36 -0.61 -0.13 3.51
N LEU A 37 0.38 -1.03 3.46
CA LEU A 37 0.31 -2.34 4.08
C LEU A 37 -0.10 -2.32 5.56
N PRO A 38 0.37 -1.39 6.41
CA PRO A 38 -0.02 -1.35 7.81
C PRO A 38 -1.53 -1.18 8.00
N ASP A 39 -2.13 -0.27 7.24
CA ASP A 39 -3.57 -0.02 7.30
C ASP A 39 -4.36 -1.20 6.74
N ILE A 40 -3.85 -1.86 5.68
CA ILE A 40 -4.48 -3.07 5.13
C ILE A 40 -4.46 -4.20 6.17
N ALA A 41 -3.32 -4.41 6.84
CA ALA A 41 -3.18 -5.44 7.88
C ALA A 41 -4.13 -5.16 9.06
N ALA A 42 -4.25 -3.90 9.49
CA ALA A 42 -5.18 -3.50 10.54
C ALA A 42 -6.65 -3.73 10.15
N ARG A 43 -7.04 -3.41 8.90
CA ARG A 43 -8.39 -3.68 8.40
C ARG A 43 -8.69 -5.18 8.30
N ALA A 44 -7.74 -5.97 7.80
CA ALA A 44 -7.85 -7.42 7.79
C ALA A 44 -8.02 -7.95 9.23
N ARG A 45 -7.23 -7.45 10.18
CA ARG A 45 -7.35 -7.82 11.60
C ARG A 45 -8.73 -7.50 12.17
N LEU A 46 -9.25 -6.32 11.89
CA LEU A 46 -10.57 -5.88 12.34
C LEU A 46 -11.69 -6.78 11.78
N ALA A 47 -11.53 -7.26 10.55
CA ALA A 47 -12.51 -8.10 9.87
C ALA A 47 -12.56 -9.57 10.37
N ILE A 48 -11.62 -10.01 11.21
CA ILE A 48 -11.55 -11.40 11.74
C ILE A 48 -12.76 -11.75 12.62
N ILE A 49 -13.20 -10.82 13.48
CA ILE A 49 -14.32 -11.02 14.39
C ILE A 49 -15.51 -10.18 13.90
N PRO A 50 -16.51 -10.79 13.24
CA PRO A 50 -17.72 -10.07 12.85
C PRO A 50 -18.46 -9.60 14.11
N GLY A 51 -18.68 -8.30 14.27
CA GLY A 51 -19.53 -7.75 15.33
C GLY A 51 -18.83 -7.02 16.49
N LYS A 52 -17.50 -6.83 16.46
CA LYS A 52 -16.81 -5.86 17.34
C LYS A 52 -16.71 -4.45 16.73
N SER A 53 -17.65 -4.10 15.86
CA SER A 53 -17.78 -2.71 15.40
C SER A 53 -18.14 -1.84 16.62
N ALA A 54 -17.32 -0.82 16.85
CA ALA A 54 -17.35 0.14 17.94
C ALA A 54 -18.74 0.39 18.57
N GLY A 55 -18.91 0.02 19.85
CA GLY A 55 -20.01 0.51 20.70
C GLY A 55 -21.20 -0.44 20.95
N GLY A 56 -21.24 -1.64 20.37
CA GLY A 56 -22.33 -2.58 20.60
C GLY A 56 -22.17 -3.39 21.89
N GLU A 57 -22.81 -2.96 22.97
CA GLU A 57 -23.05 -3.78 24.16
C GLU A 57 -23.73 -5.10 23.71
N LYS A 58 -23.27 -6.26 24.21
CA LYS A 58 -23.93 -7.54 23.92
C LYS A 58 -25.39 -7.43 24.35
N VAL A 59 -26.32 -7.43 23.39
CA VAL A 59 -27.75 -7.52 23.70
C VAL A 59 -27.98 -8.89 24.32
N SER A 60 -28.07 -8.92 25.66
CA SER A 60 -28.39 -10.12 26.43
C SER A 60 -29.78 -10.60 26.00
N GLY A 61 -29.86 -11.75 25.32
CA GLY A 61 -31.13 -12.41 25.01
C GLY A 61 -31.25 -13.04 23.62
N THR A 62 -30.42 -12.66 22.64
CA THR A 62 -30.44 -13.31 21.32
C THR A 62 -29.54 -14.53 21.31
N ARG A 63 -30.14 -15.73 21.32
CA ARG A 63 -29.49 -17.03 21.00
C ARG A 63 -29.07 -17.12 19.52
N MET A 64 -28.52 -16.05 18.95
CA MET A 64 -27.94 -16.14 17.62
C MET A 64 -26.54 -16.77 17.76
N PRO A 65 -26.22 -17.80 16.97
CA PRO A 65 -24.88 -18.39 17.00
C PRO A 65 -23.84 -17.31 16.69
N GLU A 66 -22.71 -17.35 17.40
CA GLU A 66 -21.59 -16.46 17.13
C GLU A 66 -21.24 -16.57 15.64
N SER A 67 -21.15 -15.43 14.96
CA SER A 67 -20.79 -15.43 13.54
C SER A 67 -19.42 -16.09 13.39
N PRO A 68 -19.24 -17.00 12.41
CA PRO A 68 -17.98 -17.70 12.24
C PRO A 68 -16.84 -16.69 12.02
N ILE A 69 -15.68 -17.02 12.58
CA ILE A 69 -14.45 -16.26 12.38
C ILE A 69 -14.20 -16.12 10.88
N ASN A 70 -13.86 -14.91 10.43
CA ASN A 70 -13.45 -14.69 9.05
C ASN A 70 -12.01 -15.19 8.87
N THR A 71 -11.85 -16.45 8.47
CA THR A 71 -10.55 -17.10 8.30
C THR A 71 -9.73 -16.45 7.19
N THR A 72 -10.37 -15.98 6.11
CA THR A 72 -9.69 -15.25 5.03
C THR A 72 -9.03 -13.96 5.55
N ALA A 73 -9.72 -13.24 6.44
CA ALA A 73 -9.15 -12.04 7.04
C ALA A 73 -7.97 -12.34 7.97
N LEU A 74 -8.03 -13.46 8.69
CA LEU A 74 -6.92 -13.94 9.51
C LEU A 74 -5.71 -14.29 8.64
N GLU A 75 -5.91 -15.11 7.60
CA GLU A 75 -4.87 -15.55 6.67
C GLU A 75 -4.17 -14.37 6.00
N VAL A 76 -4.92 -13.40 5.48
CA VAL A 76 -4.33 -12.21 4.83
C VAL A 76 -3.56 -11.34 5.83
N CYS A 77 -4.07 -11.21 7.06
CA CYS A 77 -3.38 -10.46 8.11
C CYS A 77 -2.05 -11.12 8.49
N GLU A 78 -2.05 -12.45 8.65
CA GLU A 78 -0.84 -13.22 8.93
C GLU A 78 0.13 -13.21 7.75
N GLU A 79 -0.35 -13.32 6.52
CA GLU A 79 0.47 -13.25 5.30
C GLU A 79 1.21 -11.91 5.22
N ILE A 80 0.54 -10.78 5.49
CA ILE A 80 1.20 -9.46 5.49
C ILE A 80 2.27 -9.37 6.57
N VAL A 81 1.95 -9.79 7.79
CA VAL A 81 2.90 -9.75 8.91
C VAL A 81 4.11 -10.64 8.63
N GLN A 82 3.88 -11.86 8.16
CA GLN A 82 4.95 -12.80 7.84
C GLN A 82 5.80 -12.29 6.68
N PHE A 83 5.19 -11.81 5.60
CA PHE A 83 5.90 -11.24 4.45
C PHE A 83 6.85 -10.12 4.88
N LEU A 84 6.36 -9.16 5.68
CA LEU A 84 7.19 -8.04 6.15
C LEU A 84 8.31 -8.51 7.08
N ALA A 85 8.03 -9.41 8.01
CA ALA A 85 9.02 -9.94 8.93
C ALA A 85 10.13 -10.73 8.21
N ASP A 86 9.76 -11.61 7.28
CA ASP A 86 10.71 -12.44 6.54
C ASP A 86 11.64 -11.56 5.68
N TRP A 87 11.10 -10.55 4.97
CA TRP A 87 11.93 -9.64 4.18
C TRP A 87 12.78 -8.69 5.01
N LEU A 88 12.26 -8.22 6.15
CA LEU A 88 13.03 -7.39 7.08
C LEU A 88 14.24 -8.16 7.64
N LEU A 89 14.04 -9.40 8.08
CA LEU A 89 15.13 -10.26 8.56
C LEU A 89 16.11 -10.59 7.45
N TYR A 90 15.61 -10.94 6.26
CA TYR A 90 16.43 -11.24 5.10
C TYR A 90 17.36 -10.08 4.72
N PHE A 91 16.80 -8.86 4.56
CA PHE A 91 17.61 -7.71 4.18
C PHE A 91 18.54 -7.25 5.30
N ALA A 92 18.17 -7.39 6.57
CA ALA A 92 19.08 -7.09 7.66
C ALA A 92 20.33 -7.99 7.64
N ASP A 93 20.15 -9.27 7.36
CA ASP A 93 21.25 -10.24 7.23
C ASP A 93 22.12 -9.94 6.01
N GLU A 94 21.51 -9.83 4.82
CA GLU A 94 22.23 -9.59 3.56
C GLU A 94 22.97 -8.25 3.51
N LEU A 95 22.39 -7.20 4.09
CA LEU A 95 23.01 -5.87 4.14
C LEU A 95 23.92 -5.69 5.36
N ASN A 96 23.97 -6.67 6.27
CA ASN A 96 24.66 -6.57 7.56
C ASN A 96 24.25 -5.31 8.35
N ILE A 97 22.95 -4.99 8.35
CA ILE A 97 22.37 -3.84 9.05
C ILE A 97 21.65 -4.35 10.30
N GLN A 98 22.04 -3.84 11.45
CA GLN A 98 21.38 -4.19 12.71
C GLN A 98 19.94 -3.64 12.74
N ILE A 99 18.99 -4.54 12.97
CA ILE A 99 17.60 -4.15 13.21
C ILE A 99 17.50 -3.53 14.62
N PRO A 100 16.89 -2.35 14.78
CA PRO A 100 16.64 -1.78 16.10
C PRO A 100 15.90 -2.77 17.01
N GLY A 101 16.37 -2.92 18.25
CA GLY A 101 15.79 -3.87 19.21
C GLY A 101 14.28 -3.67 19.44
N SER A 102 13.80 -2.42 19.34
CA SER A 102 12.38 -2.08 19.40
C SER A 102 11.52 -2.74 18.31
N LEU A 103 12.11 -3.06 17.15
CA LEU A 103 11.44 -3.81 16.09
C LEU A 103 11.49 -5.32 16.31
N MET A 104 12.46 -5.78 17.09
CA MET A 104 12.79 -7.19 17.34
C MET A 104 12.15 -7.76 18.61
N ASP A 105 11.48 -6.92 19.41
CA ASP A 105 11.09 -7.19 20.79
C ASP A 105 10.21 -8.46 20.91
N GLY A 106 10.84 -9.61 21.21
CA GLY A 106 10.28 -10.94 21.50
C GLY A 106 9.31 -11.57 20.48
N ARG A 107 8.94 -10.83 19.42
CA ARG A 107 7.75 -11.09 18.59
C ARG A 107 8.03 -11.09 17.10
N VAL A 108 9.26 -10.82 16.66
CA VAL A 108 9.76 -11.26 15.33
C VAL A 108 10.21 -12.71 15.46
N THR A 109 9.37 -13.54 16.04
CA THR A 109 9.43 -14.97 15.74
C THR A 109 8.52 -15.14 14.54
N ARG A 110 8.82 -16.05 13.61
CA ARG A 110 7.90 -16.43 12.51
C ARG A 110 6.49 -16.84 12.97
N ARG A 111 6.19 -16.78 14.27
CA ARG A 111 4.90 -17.04 14.86
C ARG A 111 4.06 -15.78 14.68
N GLY A 112 2.95 -15.93 13.97
CA GLY A 112 2.07 -14.85 13.54
C GLY A 112 1.47 -14.01 14.67
N ILE A 113 0.37 -13.34 14.35
CA ILE A 113 -0.25 -12.38 15.26
C ILE A 113 -0.92 -13.14 16.41
N ALA A 114 -0.67 -12.74 17.67
CA ALA A 114 -1.32 -13.37 18.81
C ALA A 114 -2.85 -13.19 18.71
N ALA A 115 -3.62 -14.19 19.15
CA ALA A 115 -5.08 -14.22 18.99
C ALA A 115 -5.81 -13.00 19.58
N GLY A 116 -5.20 -12.29 20.55
CA GLY A 116 -5.74 -11.09 21.17
C GLY A 116 -5.13 -9.75 20.70
N THR A 117 -4.24 -9.74 19.71
CA THR A 117 -3.61 -8.48 19.25
C THR A 117 -4.64 -7.55 18.62
N ASP A 118 -4.62 -6.29 19.06
CA ASP A 118 -5.50 -5.24 18.60
C ASP A 118 -5.10 -4.73 17.19
N PRO A 119 -6.04 -4.33 16.31
CA PRO A 119 -5.70 -3.77 15.01
C PRO A 119 -4.74 -2.58 15.06
N VAL A 120 -4.80 -1.71 16.08
CA VAL A 120 -3.86 -0.59 16.23
C VAL A 120 -2.45 -1.11 16.50
N GLU A 121 -2.32 -2.17 17.32
CA GLU A 121 -1.03 -2.79 17.58
C GLU A 121 -0.46 -3.47 16.32
N VAL A 122 -1.30 -4.13 15.52
CA VAL A 122 -0.90 -4.68 14.20
C VAL A 122 -0.42 -3.55 13.28
N SER A 123 -1.17 -2.46 13.20
CA SER A 123 -0.83 -1.28 12.39
C SER A 123 0.50 -0.67 12.80
N ASN A 124 0.73 -0.46 14.10
CA ASN A 124 1.97 0.13 14.59
C ASN A 124 3.16 -0.77 14.29
N ARG A 125 3.05 -2.07 14.58
CA ARG A 125 4.13 -3.03 14.36
C ARG A 125 4.52 -3.13 12.88
N THR A 126 3.53 -3.33 12.02
CA THR A 126 3.77 -3.39 10.56
C THR A 126 4.23 -2.05 10.02
N GLY A 127 3.74 -0.94 10.59
CA GLY A 127 4.18 0.42 10.28
C GLY A 127 5.67 0.62 10.52
N ASP A 128 6.17 0.22 11.68
CA ASP A 128 7.59 0.36 12.02
C ASP A 128 8.49 -0.49 11.10
N TRP A 129 8.07 -1.71 10.78
CA TRP A 129 8.79 -2.56 9.80
C TRP A 129 8.78 -1.96 8.40
N CYS A 130 7.63 -1.42 7.95
CA CYS A 130 7.53 -0.74 6.67
C CYS A 130 8.39 0.53 6.64
N VAL A 131 8.50 1.29 7.74
CA VAL A 131 9.41 2.44 7.81
C VAL A 131 10.86 1.99 7.62
N TRP A 132 11.29 0.94 8.32
CA TRP A 132 12.63 0.40 8.16
C TRP A 132 12.89 -0.08 6.72
N LEU A 133 11.97 -0.83 6.12
CA LEU A 133 12.08 -1.28 4.73
C LEU A 133 12.11 -0.12 3.73
N ARG A 134 11.37 0.95 3.98
CA ARG A 134 11.40 2.16 3.15
C ARG A 134 12.73 2.89 3.21
N MET A 135 13.34 2.96 4.40
CA MET A 135 14.65 3.60 4.59
C MET A 135 15.78 2.85 3.89
N ASN A 136 15.67 1.52 3.80
CA ASN A 136 16.69 0.65 3.20
C ASN A 136 16.31 0.14 1.81
N LEU A 137 15.27 0.71 1.17
CA LEU A 137 14.72 0.18 -0.08
C LEU A 137 15.75 0.20 -1.22
N ASP A 138 16.53 1.28 -1.34
CA ASP A 138 17.53 1.44 -2.39
C ASP A 138 18.65 0.39 -2.28
N ASP A 139 19.02 -0.03 -1.07
CA ASP A 139 20.01 -1.08 -0.83
C ASP A 139 19.38 -2.48 -0.97
N ALA A 140 18.17 -2.67 -0.49
CA ALA A 140 17.43 -3.93 -0.56
C ALA A 140 17.21 -4.43 -2.00
N VAL A 141 17.14 -3.52 -2.98
CA VAL A 141 17.03 -3.92 -4.40
C VAL A 141 18.36 -4.30 -5.04
N THR A 142 19.48 -4.06 -4.36
CA THR A 142 20.83 -4.41 -4.84
C THR A 142 21.22 -5.85 -4.53
N VAL A 143 20.60 -6.43 -3.49
CA VAL A 143 20.89 -7.79 -3.03
C VAL A 143 20.05 -8.83 -3.80
N PRO A 144 20.46 -10.12 -3.79
CA PRO A 144 19.63 -11.20 -4.29
C PRO A 144 18.22 -11.14 -3.66
N GLY A 145 17.19 -11.53 -4.41
CA GLY A 145 15.81 -11.48 -3.92
C GLY A 145 15.13 -10.10 -3.93
N GLY A 146 15.85 -8.98 -4.16
CA GLY A 146 15.25 -7.64 -4.23
C GLY A 146 14.13 -7.52 -5.29
N CYS A 147 14.31 -8.09 -6.49
CA CYS A 147 13.26 -8.16 -7.52
C CYS A 147 12.04 -8.99 -7.03
N ASP A 148 12.24 -10.04 -6.23
CA ASP A 148 11.17 -10.89 -5.71
C ASP A 148 10.40 -10.23 -4.58
N PHE A 149 11.09 -9.49 -3.70
CA PHE A 149 10.46 -8.63 -2.70
C PHE A 149 9.49 -7.64 -3.33
N LEU A 150 9.92 -6.89 -4.34
CA LEU A 150 9.07 -5.91 -5.01
C LEU A 150 7.87 -6.53 -5.71
N ARG A 151 8.07 -7.71 -6.33
CA ARG A 151 6.97 -8.47 -6.94
C ARG A 151 5.97 -8.92 -5.88
N GLY A 152 6.45 -9.52 -4.80
CA GLY A 152 5.63 -9.97 -3.67
C GLY A 152 4.86 -8.83 -3.03
N LEU A 153 5.53 -7.71 -2.76
CA LEU A 153 4.93 -6.49 -2.23
C LEU A 153 3.79 -5.99 -3.12
N SER A 154 4.01 -5.96 -4.44
CA SER A 154 2.99 -5.50 -5.37
C SER A 154 1.81 -6.47 -5.52
N LEU A 155 2.04 -7.77 -5.43
CA LEU A 155 0.97 -8.78 -5.48
C LEU A 155 0.13 -8.71 -4.21
N LEU A 156 0.79 -8.77 -3.05
CA LEU A 156 0.18 -8.74 -1.72
C LEU A 156 -0.63 -7.47 -1.50
N THR A 157 -0.06 -6.30 -1.77
CA THR A 157 -0.78 -5.03 -1.58
C THR A 157 -2.02 -4.94 -2.48
N ARG A 158 -1.94 -5.48 -3.71
CA ARG A 158 -3.07 -5.46 -4.66
C ARG A 158 -4.16 -6.45 -4.26
N SER A 159 -3.81 -7.68 -3.92
CA SER A 159 -4.79 -8.71 -3.53
C SER A 159 -5.46 -8.33 -2.21
N ALA A 160 -4.67 -8.01 -1.18
CA ALA A 160 -5.17 -7.64 0.13
C ALA A 160 -5.95 -6.31 0.09
N GLY A 161 -5.47 -5.31 -0.66
CA GLY A 161 -6.17 -4.04 -0.83
C GLY A 161 -7.54 -4.16 -1.53
N ARG A 162 -7.73 -5.16 -2.42
CA ARG A 162 -9.03 -5.45 -3.03
C ARG A 162 -10.00 -6.11 -2.03
N MET A 163 -9.50 -7.00 -1.19
CA MET A 163 -10.31 -7.71 -0.18
C MET A 163 -10.67 -6.80 1.00
N PHE A 164 -9.76 -5.90 1.39
CA PHE A 164 -9.90 -4.99 2.52
C PHE A 164 -9.68 -3.53 2.08
N PRO A 165 -10.62 -2.96 1.30
CA PRO A 165 -10.48 -1.60 0.78
C PRO A 165 -10.47 -0.58 1.93
N ALA A 166 -9.82 0.56 1.69
CA ALA A 166 -9.86 1.67 2.62
C ALA A 166 -11.29 2.23 2.73
N THR A 167 -11.74 2.53 3.96
CA THR A 167 -13.03 3.20 4.21
C THR A 167 -13.08 4.60 3.64
N VAL A 168 -11.92 5.28 3.61
CA VAL A 168 -11.73 6.56 2.93
C VAL A 168 -10.62 6.37 1.90
N PRO A 169 -10.88 6.62 0.60
CA PRO A 169 -9.83 6.58 -0.40
C PRO A 169 -8.70 7.53 -0.01
N ARG A 170 -7.48 7.00 0.17
CA ARG A 170 -6.32 7.86 0.41
C ARG A 170 -6.14 8.76 -0.81
N ALA A 171 -5.95 10.06 -0.59
CA ALA A 171 -5.68 10.99 -1.68
C ALA A 171 -4.46 10.48 -2.46
N LEU A 172 -4.69 10.07 -3.72
CA LEU A 172 -3.59 9.68 -4.59
C LEU A 172 -2.65 10.88 -4.73
N PRO A 173 -1.33 10.70 -4.58
CA PRO A 173 -0.40 11.79 -4.80
C PRO A 173 -0.61 12.32 -6.22
N GLN A 174 -1.09 13.56 -6.33
CA GLN A 174 -1.33 14.19 -7.62
C GLN A 174 -0.01 14.26 -8.38
N ARG A 175 0.11 13.45 -9.45
CA ARG A 175 1.27 13.51 -10.34
C ARG A 175 1.33 14.91 -10.94
N SER A 176 2.38 15.67 -10.62
CA SER A 176 2.57 16.98 -11.23
C SER A 176 2.76 16.82 -12.73
N ARG A 177 1.94 17.54 -13.50
CA ARG A 177 2.06 17.62 -14.96
C ARG A 177 2.84 18.87 -15.33
N TYR A 178 3.46 18.83 -16.51
CA TYR A 178 4.08 20.01 -17.11
C TYR A 178 2.99 20.98 -17.54
N CYS A 179 3.18 22.26 -17.21
CA CYS A 179 2.33 23.32 -17.75
C CYS A 179 2.66 23.53 -19.24
N PRO A 180 1.67 23.57 -20.14
CA PRO A 180 1.93 23.82 -21.57
C PRO A 180 2.44 25.24 -21.85
N VAL A 181 2.28 26.17 -20.90
CA VAL A 181 2.69 27.58 -21.04
C VAL A 181 4.08 27.83 -20.45
N CYS A 182 4.27 27.55 -19.15
CA CYS A 182 5.56 27.85 -18.48
C CYS A 182 6.51 26.65 -18.38
N LEU A 183 6.09 25.46 -18.83
CA LEU A 183 6.89 24.22 -18.78
C LEU A 183 7.35 23.81 -17.36
N GLU A 184 6.78 24.39 -16.30
CA GLU A 184 7.04 23.95 -14.92
C GLU A 184 6.14 22.76 -14.54
N ARG A 185 6.65 21.86 -13.68
CA ARG A 185 5.88 20.73 -13.11
C ARG A 185 5.00 21.18 -11.92
N LYS A 186 4.18 22.20 -12.15
CA LYS A 186 3.33 22.84 -11.15
C LYS A 186 1.84 22.78 -11.47
N VAL A 187 1.42 21.92 -12.40
CA VAL A 187 -0.01 21.70 -12.66
C VAL A 187 -0.62 20.88 -11.53
N ARG A 188 -1.69 21.40 -10.93
CA ARG A 188 -2.46 20.78 -9.85
C ARG A 188 -3.95 20.76 -10.21
N VAL A 189 -4.68 19.86 -9.57
CA VAL A 189 -6.15 19.85 -9.59
C VAL A 189 -6.62 20.40 -8.25
N SER A 190 -7.38 21.48 -8.28
CA SER A 190 -8.12 22.01 -7.13
C SER A 190 -9.62 21.84 -7.34
N TRP A 191 -10.40 21.95 -6.28
CA TRP A 191 -11.85 21.93 -6.35
C TRP A 191 -12.37 23.34 -6.11
N GLU A 192 -13.08 23.91 -7.07
CA GLU A 192 -13.81 25.18 -6.92
C GLU A 192 -15.30 24.89 -7.11
N GLY A 193 -16.01 24.69 -6.01
CA GLY A 193 -17.41 24.27 -6.04
C GLY A 193 -17.57 22.80 -6.46
N ALA A 194 -18.46 22.54 -7.43
CA ALA A 194 -18.75 21.19 -7.93
C ALA A 194 -17.82 20.71 -9.05
N GLU A 195 -17.01 21.61 -9.63
CA GLU A 195 -16.16 21.31 -10.77
C GLU A 195 -14.67 21.33 -10.37
N PRO A 196 -13.88 20.33 -10.79
CA PRO A 196 -12.44 20.36 -10.58
C PRO A 196 -11.79 21.37 -11.54
N LEU A 197 -11.01 22.28 -10.97
CA LEU A 197 -10.17 23.25 -11.69
C LEU A 197 -8.76 22.66 -11.86
N VAL A 198 -8.26 22.61 -13.10
CA VAL A 198 -6.85 22.28 -13.37
C VAL A 198 -6.10 23.54 -13.72
N ALA A 199 -5.13 23.90 -12.90
CA ALA A 199 -4.33 25.10 -13.09
C ALA A 199 -2.85 24.86 -12.77
N CYS A 200 -1.98 25.60 -13.46
CA CYS A 200 -0.58 25.71 -13.08
C CYS A 200 -0.42 26.67 -11.90
N THR A 201 0.09 26.18 -10.77
CA THR A 201 0.38 27.04 -9.61
C THR A 201 1.61 27.94 -9.80
N GLY A 202 2.37 27.77 -10.90
CA GLY A 202 3.50 28.62 -11.27
C GLY A 202 3.08 29.87 -12.02
N CYS A 203 2.40 29.71 -13.16
CA CYS A 203 2.00 30.83 -14.03
C CYS A 203 0.49 31.16 -13.99
N GLY A 204 -0.31 30.43 -13.21
CA GLY A 204 -1.76 30.63 -13.11
C GLY A 204 -2.57 30.15 -14.32
N HIS A 205 -1.92 29.61 -15.35
CA HIS A 205 -2.61 29.14 -16.55
C HIS A 205 -3.62 28.03 -16.23
N ARG A 206 -4.88 28.26 -16.59
CA ARG A 206 -5.99 27.31 -16.46
C ARG A 206 -6.02 26.40 -17.68
N ILE A 207 -6.04 25.10 -17.43
CA ILE A 207 -6.10 24.08 -18.47
C ILE A 207 -7.56 23.64 -18.56
N SER A 208 -8.17 23.81 -19.74
CA SER A 208 -9.49 23.27 -20.00
C SER A 208 -9.39 21.76 -20.09
N VAL A 209 -10.23 21.05 -19.33
CA VAL A 209 -10.26 19.60 -19.30
C VAL A 209 -11.68 19.16 -19.57
N ASP A 210 -11.88 18.30 -20.58
CA ASP A 210 -13.18 17.66 -20.78
C ASP A 210 -13.32 16.52 -19.78
N TRP A 211 -13.98 16.81 -18.66
CA TRP A 211 -14.19 15.83 -17.60
C TRP A 211 -15.14 14.71 -18.02
N LYS A 212 -16.01 14.92 -19.00
CA LYS A 212 -16.87 13.84 -19.51
C LYS A 212 -16.04 12.81 -20.28
N GLU A 213 -15.00 13.24 -20.99
CA GLU A 213 -14.07 12.34 -21.68
C GLU A 213 -13.17 11.57 -20.68
N ILE A 214 -12.77 12.22 -19.57
CA ILE A 214 -11.92 11.59 -18.55
C ILE A 214 -12.70 10.62 -17.65
N ILE A 215 -13.92 10.98 -17.25
CA ILE A 215 -14.77 10.16 -16.37
C ILE A 215 -15.53 9.09 -17.18
N GLY A 216 -15.85 9.38 -18.45
CA GLY A 216 -16.60 8.51 -19.37
C GLY A 216 -15.90 7.22 -19.80
N VAL A 217 -14.70 6.93 -19.30
CA VAL A 217 -14.04 5.61 -19.44
C VAL A 217 -14.43 4.65 -18.32
N CYS A 218 -15.23 5.06 -17.32
CA CYS A 218 -15.57 4.21 -16.17
C CYS A 218 -17.05 4.20 -15.75
N VAL A 219 -17.97 4.69 -16.58
CA VAL A 219 -19.42 4.54 -16.32
C VAL A 219 -20.03 3.75 -17.46
N ASP A 220 -19.89 2.42 -17.40
CA ASP A 220 -20.85 1.55 -18.08
C ASP A 220 -22.19 1.74 -17.34
N GLU A 221 -23.04 2.60 -17.88
CA GLU A 221 -24.46 2.73 -17.54
C GLU A 221 -25.25 1.48 -17.99
N GLU A 222 -24.80 0.29 -17.62
CA GLU A 222 -25.57 -0.95 -17.80
C GLU A 222 -25.78 -1.65 -16.47
N SER A 223 -26.79 -1.18 -15.74
CA SER A 223 -27.70 -2.01 -14.96
C SER A 223 -28.95 -1.20 -14.65
N ARG A 224 -29.79 -1.05 -15.68
CA ARG A 224 -31.24 -0.87 -15.50
C ARG A 224 -31.86 -2.17 -15.00
#